data_AF-A0A9E1EEC6-F1
#
_entry.id   AF-A0A9E1EEC6-F1
#
_cell.length_a   1.000
_cell.length_b   1.000
_cell.length_c   1.000
_cell.angle_alpha   90.00
_cell.angle_beta   90.00
_cell.angle_gamma   90.00
#
_symmetry.space_group_name_H-M   'P 1'
#
loop_
_entity.id
_entity.type
_entity.pdbx_description
1 polymer ?
#
loop_
_entity_poly.entity_id
_entity_poly.type
_entity_poly.pdbx_seq_one_letter_code
_entity_poly.pdbx_strand_id
1 'polypeptide(L)'
;MTYIISVIVIFFACTVGATVGLGGGVIIKPVLDSLNFCTVDVANFISSCAVFAMSISSIVRHKIQKTKFDKKIALLDSLGAVIGGYLGNRLFNLAVTSFSNSRTVVIIQAILIMLFVGFAVFYINKKNAKTFHVKNPVGVIMTGL
;
A
#
# COMPACT_ATOMS: atom_id res chain seq x y z
N MET A 1 -18.36 -15.91 14.37
CA MET A 1 -18.79 -15.61 12.98
C MET A 1 -18.00 -14.45 12.37
N THR A 2 -17.74 -13.37 13.13
CA THR A 2 -17.03 -12.15 12.71
C THR A 2 -15.57 -12.35 12.22
N TYR A 3 -14.82 -13.24 12.87
CA TYR A 3 -13.43 -13.54 12.49
C TYR A 3 -13.32 -14.25 11.14
N ILE A 4 -14.27 -15.13 10.80
CA ILE A 4 -14.28 -15.87 9.53
C ILE A 4 -14.48 -14.91 8.36
N ILE A 5 -15.38 -13.94 8.51
CA ILE A 5 -15.63 -12.89 7.51
C ILE A 5 -14.36 -12.06 7.29
N SER A 6 -13.68 -11.70 8.38
CA SER A 6 -12.43 -10.93 8.31
C SER A 6 -11.33 -11.69 7.57
N VAL A 7 -11.17 -13.00 7.82
CA VAL A 7 -10.19 -13.85 7.12
C VAL A 7 -10.49 -13.94 5.62
N ILE A 8 -11.76 -14.12 5.23
CA ILE A 8 -12.17 -14.17 3.83
C ILE A 8 -11.87 -12.83 3.15
N VAL A 9 -12.22 -11.72 3.79
CA VAL A 9 -11.94 -10.37 3.29
C VAL A 9 -10.45 -10.15 3.10
N ILE A 10 -9.63 -10.48 4.11
CA ILE A 10 -8.17 -10.33 4.04
C ILE A 10 -7.60 -11.20 2.92
N PHE A 11 -8.11 -12.42 2.74
CA PHE A 11 -7.68 -13.33 1.68
C PHE A 11 -7.95 -12.73 0.29
N PHE A 12 -9.18 -12.27 0.02
CA PHE A 12 -9.52 -11.62 -1.25
C PHE A 12 -8.75 -10.31 -1.46
N ALA A 13 -8.61 -9.49 -0.42
CA ALA A 13 -7.84 -8.25 -0.47
C ALA A 13 -6.36 -8.52 -0.79
N CYS A 14 -5.77 -9.58 -0.22
CA CYS A 14 -4.42 -10.01 -0.57
C CYS A 14 -4.32 -10.53 -2.00
N THR A 15 -5.30 -11.30 -2.48
CA THR A 15 -5.30 -11.78 -3.87
C THR A 15 -5.36 -10.63 -4.87
N VAL A 16 -6.26 -9.68 -4.67
CA VAL A 16 -6.38 -8.49 -5.53
C VAL A 16 -5.16 -7.58 -5.36
N GLY A 17 -4.66 -7.38 -4.14
CA GLY A 17 -3.45 -6.60 -3.90
C GLY A 17 -2.21 -7.22 -4.56
N ALA A 18 -2.12 -8.54 -4.62
CA ALA A 18 -1.03 -9.27 -5.27
C ALA A 18 -1.06 -9.14 -6.80
N THR A 19 -2.25 -9.13 -7.41
CA THR A 19 -2.37 -8.97 -8.87
C THR A 19 -2.01 -7.57 -9.33
N VAL A 20 -2.26 -6.57 -8.50
CA VAL A 20 -1.99 -5.15 -8.77
C VAL A 20 -0.58 -4.75 -8.33
N GLY A 21 0.11 -5.55 -7.51
CA GLY A 21 1.48 -5.28 -7.08
C GLY A 21 1.65 -4.13 -6.07
N LEU A 22 0.54 -3.57 -5.56
CA LEU A 22 0.54 -2.48 -4.56
C LEU A 22 0.66 -2.98 -3.11
N GLY A 23 0.56 -4.29 -2.88
CA GLY A 23 0.40 -4.85 -1.54
C GLY A 23 -1.07 -4.83 -1.08
N GLY A 24 -1.54 -5.89 -0.41
CA GLY A 24 -2.94 -6.00 0.02
C GLY A 24 -3.39 -4.96 1.05
N GLY A 25 -2.46 -4.29 1.74
CA GLY A 25 -2.76 -3.42 2.88
C GLY A 25 -3.59 -2.19 2.54
N VAL A 26 -3.46 -1.69 1.31
CA VAL A 26 -4.22 -0.54 0.78
C VAL A 26 -5.71 -0.85 0.67
N ILE A 27 -6.06 -2.14 0.55
CA ILE A 27 -7.44 -2.66 0.48
C ILE A 27 -7.91 -3.12 1.87
N ILE A 28 -7.03 -3.77 2.64
CA ILE A 28 -7.36 -4.32 3.96
C ILE A 28 -7.85 -3.23 4.93
N LYS A 29 -7.17 -2.08 4.99
CA LYS A 29 -7.49 -1.01 5.94
C LYS A 29 -8.90 -0.40 5.76
N PRO A 30 -9.31 0.10 4.57
CA PRO A 30 -10.66 0.63 4.40
C PRO A 30 -11.76 -0.43 4.56
N VAL A 31 -11.50 -1.68 4.19
CA VAL A 31 -12.51 -2.75 4.36
C VAL A 31 -12.67 -3.09 5.85
N LEU A 32 -11.59 -3.23 6.63
CA LEU A 32 -11.72 -3.49 8.06
C LEU A 32 -12.31 -2.30 8.83
N ASP A 33 -11.97 -1.06 8.46
CA ASP A 33 -12.56 0.14 9.08
C ASP A 33 -14.08 0.21 8.83
N SER A 34 -14.54 -0.12 7.61
CA SER A 34 -15.97 -0.13 7.28
C SER A 34 -16.78 -1.17 8.06
N LEU A 35 -16.11 -2.26 8.44
CA LEU A 35 -16.73 -3.39 9.09
C LEU A 35 -16.80 -3.28 10.62
N ASN A 36 -16.11 -2.31 11.26
CA ASN A 36 -16.05 -2.12 12.72
C ASN A 36 -15.73 -3.41 13.52
N PHE A 37 -15.08 -4.41 12.90
CA PHE A 37 -14.94 -5.75 13.49
C PHE A 37 -13.73 -5.91 14.42
N CYS A 38 -12.75 -5.00 14.38
CA CYS A 38 -11.55 -5.02 15.22
C CYS A 38 -11.14 -3.58 15.58
N THR A 39 -10.43 -3.42 16.70
CA THR A 39 -9.77 -2.15 17.03
C THR A 39 -8.83 -1.76 15.89
N VAL A 40 -8.78 -0.47 15.57
CA VAL A 40 -8.00 0.08 14.45
C VAL A 40 -6.54 -0.40 14.48
N ASP A 41 -5.97 -0.58 15.68
CA ASP A 41 -4.61 -1.09 15.87
C ASP A 41 -4.41 -2.53 15.40
N VAL A 42 -5.39 -3.42 15.65
CA VAL A 42 -5.33 -4.82 15.23
C VAL A 42 -5.44 -4.92 13.71
N ALA A 43 -6.31 -4.11 13.10
CA ALA A 43 -6.43 -4.04 11.64
C ALA A 43 -5.12 -3.58 10.98
N ASN A 44 -4.47 -2.54 11.55
CA ASN A 44 -3.17 -2.07 11.07
C ASN A 44 -2.07 -3.12 11.23
N PHE A 45 -2.05 -3.84 12.35
CA PHE A 45 -1.08 -4.90 12.59
C PHE A 45 -1.22 -6.04 11.59
N ILE A 46 -2.44 -6.57 11.41
CA ILE A 46 -2.73 -7.66 10.48
C ILE A 46 -2.41 -7.25 9.02
N SER A 47 -2.81 -6.05 8.63
CA SER A 47 -2.50 -5.49 7.30
C SER A 47 -0.99 -5.42 7.06
N SER A 48 -0.22 -4.95 8.04
CA SER A 48 1.24 -4.81 7.93
C SER A 48 1.91 -6.19 7.80
N CYS A 49 1.51 -7.15 8.62
CA CYS A 49 1.99 -8.54 8.52
C CYS A 49 1.66 -9.17 7.16
N ALA A 50 0.45 -8.94 6.64
CA ALA A 50 0.04 -9.45 5.33
C ALA A 50 0.86 -8.86 4.18
N VAL A 51 1.06 -7.54 4.16
CA VAL A 51 1.89 -6.85 3.15
C VAL A 51 3.35 -7.28 3.26
N PHE A 52 3.86 -7.47 4.47
CA PHE A 52 5.21 -7.96 4.70
C PHE A 52 5.42 -9.36 4.12
N ALA A 53 4.50 -10.30 4.39
CA ALA A 53 4.53 -11.64 3.82
C ALA A 53 4.45 -11.62 2.27
N MET A 54 3.62 -10.73 1.71
CA MET A 54 3.54 -10.53 0.26
C MET A 54 4.85 -9.99 -0.32
N SER A 55 5.50 -9.05 0.37
CA SER A 55 6.77 -8.46 -0.05
C SER A 55 7.88 -9.51 -0.10
N ILE A 56 7.98 -10.36 0.95
CA ILE A 56 8.93 -11.46 0.98
C ILE A 56 8.67 -12.45 -0.16
N SER A 57 7.42 -12.90 -0.32
CA SER A 57 7.09 -13.88 -1.36
C SER A 57 7.35 -13.33 -2.78
N SER A 58 7.11 -12.04 -3.01
CA SER A 58 7.45 -11.36 -4.27
C SER A 58 8.96 -11.33 -4.52
N ILE A 59 9.77 -10.93 -3.53
CA ILE A 59 11.24 -10.90 -3.63
C ILE A 59 11.80 -12.31 -3.92
N VAL A 60 11.28 -13.32 -3.21
CA VAL A 60 11.67 -14.73 -3.43
C VAL A 60 11.34 -15.17 -4.85
N ARG A 61 10.13 -14.87 -5.34
CA ARG A 61 9.73 -15.17 -6.72
C ARG A 61 10.62 -14.47 -7.75
N HIS A 62 10.94 -13.19 -7.55
CA HIS A 62 11.86 -12.45 -8.41
C HIS A 62 13.28 -13.07 -8.45
N LYS A 63 13.77 -13.52 -7.29
CA LYS A 63 15.06 -14.22 -7.18
C LYS A 63 15.06 -15.55 -7.94
N ILE A 64 13.98 -16.34 -7.83
CA ILE A 64 13.81 -17.61 -8.57
C ILE A 64 13.74 -17.36 -10.08
N GLN A 65 13.03 -16.31 -10.50
CA GLN A 65 12.86 -15.95 -11.92
C GLN A 65 14.08 -15.26 -12.55
N LYS A 66 15.19 -15.09 -11.82
CA LYS A 66 16.44 -14.44 -12.29
C LYS A 66 16.19 -13.10 -13.01
N THR A 67 15.22 -12.32 -12.53
CA THR A 67 14.95 -11.01 -13.13
C THR A 67 16.15 -10.09 -12.93
N LYS A 68 16.58 -9.39 -13.98
CA LYS A 68 17.61 -8.35 -13.90
C LYS A 68 17.04 -7.16 -13.14
N PHE A 69 17.15 -7.21 -11.82
CA PHE A 69 16.69 -6.16 -10.94
C PHE A 69 17.89 -5.39 -10.38
N ASP A 70 17.91 -4.08 -10.60
CA ASP A 70 18.99 -3.25 -10.09
C ASP A 70 18.79 -3.04 -8.59
N LYS A 71 19.55 -3.82 -7.80
CA LYS A 71 19.48 -3.81 -6.33
C LYS A 71 19.69 -2.40 -5.76
N LYS A 72 20.47 -1.55 -6.44
CA LYS A 72 20.69 -0.17 -5.98
C LYS A 72 19.40 0.65 -6.10
N ILE A 73 18.73 0.59 -7.25
CA ILE A 73 17.47 1.32 -7.47
C ILE A 73 16.42 0.88 -6.45
N ALA A 74 16.30 -0.42 -6.21
CA ALA A 74 15.37 -0.97 -5.22
C ALA A 74 15.64 -0.49 -3.79
N LEU A 75 16.92 -0.40 -3.40
CA LEU A 75 17.31 0.05 -2.07
C LEU A 75 17.00 1.54 -1.92
N LEU A 76 17.31 2.36 -2.93
CA LEU A 76 16.98 3.78 -2.94
C LEU A 76 15.47 4.03 -2.90
N ASP A 77 14.69 3.28 -3.69
CA ASP A 77 13.23 3.37 -3.73
C ASP A 77 12.60 2.96 -2.38
N SER A 78 13.11 1.89 -1.76
CA SER A 78 12.66 1.47 -0.42
C SER A 78 12.96 2.51 0.66
N LEU A 79 14.10 3.21 0.59
CA LEU A 79 14.40 4.32 1.49
C LEU A 79 13.45 5.50 1.27
N GLY A 80 13.15 5.83 0.01
CA GLY A 80 12.13 6.82 -0.35
C GLY A 80 10.77 6.47 0.27
N ALA A 81 10.33 5.23 0.14
CA ALA A 81 9.06 4.74 0.68
C ALA A 81 8.97 4.79 2.21
N VAL A 82 10.07 4.50 2.92
CA VAL A 82 10.10 4.63 4.39
C VAL A 82 9.98 6.10 4.81
N ILE A 83 10.71 7.00 4.14
CA ILE A 83 10.67 8.44 4.41
C ILE A 83 9.29 9.01 4.08
N GLY A 84 8.76 8.69 2.89
CA GLY A 84 7.43 9.10 2.44
C GLY A 84 6.32 8.59 3.35
N GLY A 85 6.38 7.33 3.77
CA GLY A 85 5.45 6.75 4.75
C GLY A 85 5.48 7.48 6.10
N TYR A 86 6.67 7.80 6.61
CA TYR A 86 6.81 8.56 7.86
C TYR A 86 6.29 9.99 7.73
N LEU A 87 6.66 10.70 6.64
CA LEU A 87 6.20 12.06 6.37
C LEU A 87 4.69 12.11 6.19
N GLY A 88 4.12 11.17 5.43
CA GLY A 88 2.69 11.05 5.20
C GLY A 88 1.90 10.80 6.48
N ASN A 89 2.43 9.95 7.39
CA ASN A 89 1.81 9.73 8.69
C ASN A 89 1.83 11.00 9.56
N ARG A 90 2.96 11.73 9.58
CA ARG A 90 3.07 13.02 10.28
C ARG A 90 2.09 14.04 9.71
N LEU A 91 2.02 14.17 8.38
CA LEU A 91 1.14 15.11 7.70
C LEU A 91 -0.34 14.79 7.97
N PHE A 92 -0.68 13.49 7.96
CA PHE A 92 -2.03 13.03 8.30
C PHE A 92 -2.39 13.33 9.76
N ASN A 93 -1.49 13.05 10.71
CA ASN A 93 -1.74 13.34 12.12
C ASN A 93 -1.86 14.84 12.38
N LEU A 94 -1.08 15.68 11.69
CA LEU A 94 -1.22 17.13 11.74
C LEU A 94 -2.57 17.59 11.19
N ALA A 95 -3.04 17.01 10.09
CA ALA A 95 -4.37 17.29 9.57
C ALA A 95 -5.46 16.85 10.56
N VAL A 96 -5.38 15.65 11.12
CA VAL A 96 -6.37 15.12 12.08
C VAL A 96 -6.44 15.93 13.37
N THR A 97 -5.31 16.51 13.83
CA THR A 97 -5.24 17.34 15.04
C THR A 97 -5.61 18.81 14.80
N SER A 98 -5.39 19.34 13.60
CA SER A 98 -5.74 20.72 13.24
C SER A 98 -7.23 20.92 12.94
N PHE A 99 -7.94 19.88 12.51
CA PHE A 99 -9.37 19.93 12.25
C PHE A 99 -10.18 19.46 13.47
N SER A 100 -11.16 20.26 13.92
CA SER A 100 -12.04 19.91 15.05
C SER A 100 -12.90 18.66 14.83
N ASN A 101 -13.01 18.17 13.60
CA ASN A 101 -13.76 16.97 13.23
C ASN A 101 -12.86 15.92 12.58
N SER A 102 -12.09 15.20 13.40
CA SER A 102 -11.16 14.14 13.00
C SER A 102 -11.79 13.07 12.11
N ARG A 103 -13.10 12.82 12.26
CA ARG A 103 -13.84 11.84 11.46
C ARG A 103 -13.90 12.21 9.98
N THR A 104 -14.05 13.50 9.66
CA THR A 104 -14.12 13.98 8.27
C THR A 104 -12.80 13.77 7.54
N VAL A 105 -11.67 14.04 8.20
CA VAL A 105 -10.32 13.86 7.62
C VAL A 105 -10.04 12.39 7.32
N VAL A 106 -10.44 11.48 8.22
CA VAL A 106 -10.30 10.03 8.03
C VAL A 106 -11.14 9.55 6.85
N ILE A 107 -12.39 10.01 6.72
CA ILE A 107 -13.27 9.64 5.60
C ILE A 107 -12.70 10.14 4.26
N ILE A 108 -12.21 11.39 4.21
CA ILE A 108 -11.59 11.95 3.00
C ILE A 108 -10.35 11.12 2.60
N GLN A 109 -9.50 10.77 3.56
CA GLN A 109 -8.34 9.89 3.30
C GLN A 109 -8.78 8.54 2.74
N ALA A 110 -9.80 7.90 3.32
CA ALA A 110 -10.29 6.61 2.86
C ALA A 110 -10.80 6.67 1.41
N ILE A 111 -11.54 7.72 1.04
CA ILE A 111 -12.02 7.95 -0.34
C ILE A 111 -10.84 8.15 -1.29
N LEU A 112 -9.86 8.97 -0.89
CA LEU A 112 -8.67 9.26 -1.71
C LEU A 112 -7.86 7.99 -1.99
N ILE A 113 -7.66 7.15 -0.97
CA ILE A 113 -6.97 5.85 -1.09
C ILE A 113 -7.75 4.92 -2.03
N MET A 114 -9.07 4.84 -1.88
CA MET A 114 -9.92 4.01 -2.76
C MET A 114 -9.83 4.44 -4.22
N LEU A 115 -9.85 5.75 -4.48
CA LEU A 115 -9.69 6.31 -5.83
C LEU A 115 -8.29 6.02 -6.39
N PHE A 116 -7.23 6.17 -5.59
CA PHE A 116 -5.87 5.86 -5.98
C PHE A 116 -5.70 4.38 -6.38
N VAL A 117 -6.23 3.46 -5.57
CA VAL A 117 -6.21 2.02 -5.89
C VAL A 117 -6.98 1.75 -7.19
N GLY A 118 -8.16 2.34 -7.37
CA GLY A 118 -8.94 2.20 -8.60
C GLY A 118 -8.18 2.70 -9.84
N PHE A 119 -7.50 3.84 -9.73
CA PHE A 119 -6.67 4.38 -10.80
C PHE A 119 -5.46 3.50 -11.09
N ALA A 120 -4.79 2.97 -10.06
CA ALA A 120 -3.64 2.10 -10.23
C ALA A 120 -4.03 0.76 -10.89
N VAL A 121 -5.16 0.16 -10.51
CA VAL A 121 -5.73 -1.02 -11.20
C VAL A 121 -5.99 -0.72 -12.67
N PHE A 122 -6.63 0.42 -12.96
CA PHE A 122 -6.92 0.85 -14.32
C PHE A 122 -5.63 1.06 -15.14
N TYR A 123 -4.61 1.69 -14.54
CA TYR A 123 -3.33 1.95 -15.19
C TYR A 123 -2.58 0.65 -15.51
N ILE A 124 -2.52 -0.30 -14.59
CA ILE A 124 -1.84 -1.59 -14.80
C ILE A 124 -2.55 -2.44 -15.86
N ASN A 125 -3.88 -2.37 -15.94
CA ASN A 125 -4.64 -3.08 -16.97
C ASN A 125 -4.54 -2.42 -18.37
N LYS A 126 -3.97 -1.21 -18.46
CA LYS A 126 -3.77 -0.54 -19.74
C LYS A 126 -2.56 -1.14 -20.48
N LYS A 127 -2.82 -1.89 -21.55
CA LYS A 127 -1.85 -2.61 -22.41
C LYS A 127 -0.67 -1.80 -23.00
N ASN A 128 -0.59 -0.48 -22.80
CA ASN A 128 0.44 0.41 -23.35
C ASN A 128 0.95 1.42 -22.30
N ALA A 129 1.30 0.94 -21.10
CA ALA A 129 1.97 1.77 -20.12
C ALA A 129 3.41 2.05 -20.58
N LYS A 130 3.74 3.32 -20.87
CA LYS A 130 5.11 3.74 -21.16
C LYS A 130 5.95 3.61 -19.88
N THR A 131 6.89 2.68 -19.86
CA THR A 131 7.82 2.49 -18.74
C THR A 131 8.95 3.52 -18.83
N PHE A 132 8.92 4.53 -17.97
CA PHE A 132 10.03 5.50 -17.86
C PHE A 132 11.18 4.88 -17.07
N HIS A 133 12.33 4.71 -17.71
CA HIS A 133 13.57 4.27 -17.03
C HIS A 133 14.25 5.48 -16.40
N VAL A 134 13.89 5.78 -15.15
CA VAL A 134 14.55 6.82 -14.35
C VAL A 134 15.86 6.27 -13.82
N LYS A 135 17.00 6.74 -14.36
CA LYS A 135 18.35 6.38 -13.89
C LYS A 135 18.93 7.33 -12.84
N ASN A 136 18.28 8.47 -12.59
CA ASN A 136 18.80 9.48 -11.66
C ASN A 136 18.47 9.06 -10.21
N PRO A 137 19.47 8.94 -9.30
CA PRO A 137 19.24 8.54 -7.91
C PRO A 137 18.25 9.43 -7.16
N VAL A 138 18.22 10.74 -7.45
CA VAL A 138 17.21 11.65 -6.85
C VAL A 138 15.82 11.35 -7.39
N GLY A 139 15.71 11.04 -8.69
CA GLY A 139 14.45 10.63 -9.31
C GLY A 139 13.90 9.32 -8.75
N VAL A 140 14.78 8.37 -8.40
CA VAL A 140 14.39 7.09 -7.79
C VAL A 140 13.93 7.26 -6.34
N ILE A 141 14.54 8.17 -5.57
CA ILE A 141 14.07 8.46 -4.20
C ILE A 141 12.71 9.15 -4.25
N MET A 142 12.50 10.04 -5.22
CA MET A 142 11.22 10.75 -5.41
C MET A 142 10.10 9.84 -5.90
N THR A 143 10.39 8.73 -6.59
CA THR A 143 9.35 7.76 -6.96
C THR A 143 8.85 6.94 -5.78
N GLY A 144 9.70 6.74 -4.76
CA GLY A 144 9.31 6.03 -3.54
C GLY A 144 8.59 6.90 -2.52
N LEU A 145 8.72 8.24 -2.58
CA LEU A 145 8.22 9.17 -1.56
C LEU A 145 6.69 9.39 -1.59
#